data_AF-A0A2V9YSP4-F1
#
_entry.id   AF-A0A2V9YSP4-F1
#
_cell.length_a   1.000
_cell.length_b   1.000
_cell.length_c   1.000
_cell.angle_alpha   90.00
_cell.angle_beta   90.00
_cell.angle_gamma   90.00
#
_symmetry.space_group_name_H-M   'P 1'
#
loop_
_entity.id
_entity.type
_entity.pdbx_description
1 polymer ?
#
loop_
_entity_poly.entity_id
_entity_poly.type
_entity_poly.pdbx_seq_one_letter_code
_entity_poly.pdbx_strand_id
1 'polypeptide(L)'
;MFTPQPIGFVSSPYKQTSEIPKGLGAEHEAEGVLKVLPEFELGLTDIEGFSHLIVISEFERSEGFQLLGTPPSDSRPHGVFATRSPRRPNPIGLTIVELLRLVAHTSLSGVVELRRAARHLL
;
A
#
# COMPACT_ATOMS: atom_id res chain seq x y z
N MET A 1 22.86 6.96 -6.37
CA MET A 1 21.71 6.12 -6.73
C MET A 1 21.11 5.61 -5.44
N PHE A 2 19.78 5.67 -5.28
CA PHE A 2 19.09 5.21 -4.07
C PHE A 2 18.58 3.79 -4.29
N THR A 3 18.87 2.88 -3.37
CA THR A 3 18.35 1.50 -3.37
C THR A 3 17.46 1.35 -2.14
N PRO A 4 16.14 1.17 -2.29
CA PRO A 4 15.26 1.01 -1.15
C PRO A 4 15.55 -0.31 -0.43
N GLN A 5 15.50 -0.28 0.91
CA GLN A 5 15.51 -1.47 1.75
C GLN A 5 14.06 -1.69 2.26
N PRO A 6 13.46 -2.86 2.00
CA PRO A 6 12.15 -3.19 2.57
C PRO A 6 12.21 -3.20 4.09
N ILE A 7 11.24 -2.55 4.74
CA ILE A 7 11.12 -2.52 6.21
C ILE A 7 10.09 -3.52 6.75
N GLY A 8 9.37 -4.19 5.84
CA GLY A 8 8.23 -5.03 6.17
C GLY A 8 7.45 -5.45 4.94
N PHE A 9 6.37 -6.18 5.18
CA PHE A 9 5.53 -6.76 4.13
C PHE A 9 4.05 -6.49 4.38
N VAL A 10 3.32 -6.27 3.28
CA VAL A 10 1.85 -6.11 3.30
C VAL A 10 1.20 -7.45 3.05
N SER A 11 0.26 -7.84 3.90
CA SER A 11 -0.66 -8.96 3.67
C SER A 11 -2.08 -8.43 3.52
N SER A 12 -2.82 -8.97 2.56
CA SER A 12 -4.22 -8.63 2.32
C SER A 12 -5.00 -9.91 1.94
N PRO A 13 -6.34 -9.90 2.02
CA PRO A 13 -7.15 -11.04 1.59
C PRO A 13 -7.07 -11.27 0.08
N TYR A 14 -6.73 -10.25 -0.72
CA TYR A 14 -6.61 -10.36 -2.17
C TYR A 14 -5.43 -11.25 -2.57
N LYS A 15 -5.70 -12.32 -3.31
CA LYS A 15 -4.68 -13.26 -3.80
C LYS A 15 -4.21 -12.91 -5.20
N GLN A 16 -5.04 -12.21 -5.97
CA GLN A 16 -4.82 -11.80 -7.35
C GLN A 16 -5.11 -10.31 -7.53
N THR A 17 -4.41 -9.67 -8.47
CA THR A 17 -4.58 -8.24 -8.72
C THR A 17 -5.95 -7.89 -9.32
N SER A 18 -6.65 -8.86 -9.91
CA SER A 18 -8.02 -8.74 -10.42
C SER A 18 -9.07 -8.60 -9.32
N GLU A 19 -8.79 -9.11 -8.12
CA GLU A 19 -9.71 -9.04 -6.96
C GLU A 19 -9.67 -7.67 -6.27
N ILE A 20 -8.61 -6.89 -6.51
CA ILE A 20 -8.45 -5.57 -5.92
C ILE A 20 -9.47 -4.62 -6.57
N PRO A 21 -10.36 -3.97 -5.79
CA PRO A 21 -11.29 -2.99 -6.31
C PRO A 21 -10.56 -1.84 -7.01
N LYS A 22 -11.04 -1.44 -8.19
CA LYS A 22 -10.39 -0.42 -9.05
C LYS A 22 -11.45 0.48 -9.68
N GLY A 23 -11.02 1.69 -10.02
CA GLY A 23 -11.86 2.67 -10.71
C GLY A 23 -12.58 3.64 -9.77
N LEU A 24 -13.39 4.49 -10.37
CA LEU A 24 -14.22 5.45 -9.64
C LEU A 24 -15.26 4.68 -8.82
N GLY A 25 -15.49 5.09 -7.57
CA GLY A 25 -16.44 4.38 -6.72
C GLY A 25 -15.93 3.07 -6.12
N ALA A 26 -14.69 2.63 -6.37
CA ALA A 26 -14.11 1.46 -5.70
C ALA A 26 -14.02 1.64 -4.17
N GLU A 27 -14.70 0.77 -3.42
CA GLU A 27 -14.63 0.70 -1.96
C GLU A 27 -13.57 -0.30 -1.51
N HIS A 28 -12.99 -0.08 -0.33
CA HIS A 28 -11.85 -0.85 0.15
C HIS A 28 -12.05 -1.22 1.63
N GLU A 29 -13.04 -2.05 1.88
CA GLU A 29 -13.40 -2.53 3.23
C GLU A 29 -12.46 -3.63 3.75
N ALA A 30 -11.62 -4.20 2.88
CA ALA A 30 -10.70 -5.25 3.26
C ALA A 30 -9.64 -4.74 4.25
N GLU A 31 -9.55 -5.42 5.38
CA GLU A 31 -8.44 -5.27 6.33
C GLU A 31 -7.18 -5.95 5.79
N GLY A 32 -6.04 -5.41 6.18
CA GLY A 32 -4.71 -5.90 5.84
C GLY A 32 -3.77 -5.76 7.02
N VAL A 33 -2.58 -6.32 6.86
CA VAL A 33 -1.57 -6.36 7.90
C VAL A 33 -0.26 -5.85 7.33
N LEU A 34 0.37 -4.88 8.00
CA LEU A 34 1.78 -4.57 7.80
C LEU A 34 2.60 -5.30 8.86
N LYS A 35 3.41 -6.25 8.41
CA LYS A 35 4.40 -6.89 9.26
C LYS A 35 5.72 -6.14 9.12
N VAL A 36 6.13 -5.44 10.17
CA VAL A 36 7.42 -4.74 10.22
C VAL A 36 8.50 -5.72 10.68
N LEU A 37 9.67 -5.65 10.05
CA LEU A 37 10.79 -6.51 10.41
C LEU A 37 11.35 -6.15 11.80
N PRO A 38 11.84 -7.14 12.58
CA PRO A 38 12.40 -6.95 13.92
C PRO A 38 13.32 -5.75 14.07
N GLU A 39 14.27 -5.61 13.15
CA GLU A 39 15.31 -4.58 13.20
C GLU A 39 14.76 -3.15 13.05
N PHE A 40 13.51 -3.00 12.61
CA PHE A 40 12.84 -1.71 12.43
C PHE A 40 11.70 -1.47 13.44
N GLU A 41 11.46 -2.41 14.36
CA GLU A 41 10.32 -2.35 15.29
C GLU A 41 10.34 -1.10 16.17
N LEU A 42 11.53 -0.63 16.60
CA LEU A 42 11.66 0.60 17.38
C LEU A 42 11.09 1.83 16.65
N GLY A 43 11.06 1.81 15.32
CA GLY A 43 10.48 2.86 14.49
C GLY A 43 8.95 2.96 14.58
N LEU A 44 8.27 2.00 15.22
CA LEU A 44 6.84 2.03 15.50
C LEU A 44 6.48 2.78 16.78
N THR A 45 7.46 3.33 17.50
CA THR A 45 7.21 4.15 18.71
C THR A 45 6.22 5.26 18.40
N ASP A 46 5.22 5.43 19.27
CA ASP A 46 4.13 6.43 19.18
C ASP A 46 3.20 6.31 17.96
N ILE A 47 3.27 5.23 17.18
CA ILE A 47 2.43 5.07 15.97
C ILE A 47 0.93 5.05 16.28
N GLU A 48 0.55 4.57 17.46
CA GLU A 48 -0.85 4.53 17.93
C GLU A 48 -1.40 5.93 18.27
N GLY A 49 -0.55 6.97 18.27
CA GLY A 49 -0.98 8.37 18.35
C GLY A 49 -1.68 8.88 17.08
N PHE A 50 -1.67 8.11 15.98
CA PHE A 50 -2.26 8.49 14.69
C PHE A 50 -3.46 7.62 14.35
N SER A 51 -4.51 8.21 13.78
CA SER A 51 -5.65 7.44 13.26
C SER A 51 -5.39 6.85 11.88
N HIS A 52 -4.45 7.43 11.12
CA HIS A 52 -4.16 7.06 9.75
C HIS A 52 -2.68 7.12 9.44
N LEU A 53 -2.22 6.26 8.54
CA LEU A 53 -0.84 6.14 8.12
C LEU A 53 -0.73 6.33 6.60
N ILE A 54 0.38 6.92 6.17
CA ILE A 54 0.82 6.90 4.77
C ILE A 54 1.74 5.69 4.60
N VAL A 55 1.33 4.75 3.77
CA VAL A 55 2.10 3.54 3.45
C VAL A 55 2.70 3.71 2.07
N ILE A 56 4.03 3.64 2.01
CA ILE A 56 4.80 3.57 0.77
C ILE A 56 5.22 2.13 0.57
N SER A 57 4.84 1.53 -0.56
CA SER A 57 5.12 0.13 -0.87
C SER A 57 5.61 -0.06 -2.29
N GLU A 58 6.32 -1.15 -2.54
CA GLU A 58 6.66 -1.59 -3.88
C GLU A 58 5.54 -2.49 -4.44
N PHE A 59 5.18 -2.32 -5.71
CA PHE A 59 4.32 -3.26 -6.42
C PHE A 59 5.13 -4.47 -6.88
N GLU A 60 5.33 -5.45 -5.98
CA GLU A 60 6.09 -6.68 -6.22
C GLU A 60 5.69 -7.40 -7.54
N ARG A 61 4.40 -7.39 -7.88
CA ARG A 61 3.87 -8.06 -9.09
C ARG A 61 3.81 -7.16 -10.33
N SER A 62 4.37 -5.95 -10.28
CA SER A 62 4.40 -5.06 -11.44
C SER A 62 5.60 -5.38 -12.31
N GLU A 63 5.35 -6.03 -13.44
CA GLU A 63 6.38 -6.33 -14.43
C GLU A 63 6.57 -5.16 -15.40
N GLY A 64 7.79 -4.61 -15.43
CA GLY A 64 8.17 -3.51 -16.32
C GLY A 64 7.35 -2.24 -16.11
N PHE A 65 7.34 -1.38 -17.13
CA PHE A 65 6.56 -0.14 -17.13
C PHE A 65 5.96 0.16 -18.49
N GLN A 66 4.91 0.97 -18.50
CA GLN A 66 4.31 1.54 -19.70
C GLN A 66 4.17 3.04 -19.50
N LEU A 67 4.74 3.86 -20.40
CA LEU A 67 4.65 5.32 -20.28
C LEU A 67 3.25 5.84 -20.60
N LEU A 68 2.45 5.06 -21.32
CA LEU A 68 1.08 5.37 -21.68
C LEU A 68 0.21 4.14 -21.39
N GLY A 69 -0.93 4.32 -20.71
CA GLY A 69 -1.86 3.23 -20.40
C GLY A 69 -3.27 3.72 -20.13
N THR A 70 -4.26 2.84 -20.28
CA THR A 70 -5.68 3.14 -20.04
C THR A 70 -6.05 2.74 -18.62
N PRO A 71 -6.33 3.69 -17.70
CA PRO A 71 -6.69 3.38 -16.33
C PRO A 71 -8.14 2.85 -16.25
N PRO A 72 -8.52 2.14 -15.18
CA PRO A 72 -9.90 1.67 -15.00
C PRO A 72 -10.97 2.76 -14.89
N SER A 73 -10.58 4.03 -14.75
CA SER A 73 -11.46 5.18 -14.54
C SER A 73 -11.76 5.99 -15.80
N ASP A 74 -11.11 5.71 -16.93
CA ASP A 74 -11.29 6.42 -18.21
C ASP A 74 -11.05 5.43 -19.37
N SER A 75 -11.71 5.64 -20.51
CA SER A 75 -11.51 4.83 -21.72
C SER A 75 -10.34 5.31 -22.59
N ARG A 76 -9.82 6.52 -22.35
CA ARG A 76 -8.68 7.08 -23.09
C ARG A 76 -7.34 6.74 -22.42
N PRO A 77 -6.26 6.60 -23.20
CA PRO A 77 -4.93 6.39 -22.66
C PRO A 77 -4.39 7.67 -22.00
N HIS A 78 -3.66 7.50 -20.90
CA HIS A 78 -3.05 8.59 -20.15
C HIS A 78 -1.57 8.32 -19.93
N GLY A 79 -0.78 9.40 -19.85
CA GLY A 79 0.63 9.31 -19.45
C GLY A 79 0.71 8.76 -18.03
N VAL A 80 1.61 7.81 -17.80
CA VAL A 80 1.62 7.01 -16.55
C VAL A 80 1.77 7.87 -15.29
N PHE A 81 2.48 9.00 -15.39
CA PHE A 81 2.67 9.95 -14.30
C PHE A 81 1.43 10.81 -13.98
N ALA A 82 0.43 10.84 -14.88
CA ALA A 82 -0.88 11.42 -14.62
C ALA A 82 -1.87 10.39 -14.03
N THR A 83 -1.41 9.18 -13.72
CA THR A 83 -2.24 8.08 -13.20
C THR A 83 -1.65 7.49 -11.92
N ARG A 84 -2.39 6.57 -11.30
CA ARG A 84 -1.93 5.73 -10.19
C ARG A 84 -1.57 4.30 -10.65
N SER A 85 -1.17 4.13 -11.91
CA SER A 85 -0.80 2.82 -12.46
C SER A 85 0.42 2.23 -11.71
N PRO A 86 0.43 0.93 -11.41
CA PRO A 86 1.61 0.26 -10.85
C PRO A 86 2.75 0.11 -11.87
N ARG A 87 2.43 0.09 -13.18
CA ARG A 87 3.39 -0.12 -14.28
C ARG A 87 4.22 1.13 -14.60
N ARG A 88 5.01 1.58 -13.63
CA ARG A 88 5.83 2.80 -13.68
C ARG A 88 7.32 2.47 -13.55
N PRO A 89 8.23 3.35 -14.02
CA PRO A 89 9.68 3.11 -13.92
C PRO A 89 10.15 2.77 -12.50
N ASN A 90 9.55 3.43 -11.49
CA ASN A 90 9.68 3.06 -10.10
C ASN A 90 8.30 2.59 -9.61
N PRO A 91 8.10 1.29 -9.37
CA PRO A 91 6.80 0.71 -9.04
C PRO A 91 6.42 0.97 -7.58
N ILE A 92 6.39 2.24 -7.18
CA ILE A 92 6.08 2.68 -5.82
C ILE A 92 4.60 3.07 -5.75
N GLY A 93 3.89 2.44 -4.82
CA GLY A 93 2.54 2.76 -4.39
C GLY A 93 2.53 3.68 -3.17
N LEU A 94 1.52 4.54 -3.11
CA LEU A 94 1.18 5.31 -1.92
C LEU A 94 -0.27 4.99 -1.56
N THR A 95 -0.48 4.57 -0.33
CA THR A 95 -1.82 4.27 0.20
C THR A 95 -1.99 4.93 1.56
N ILE A 96 -3.14 5.59 1.76
CA ILE A 96 -3.56 6.03 3.08
C ILE A 96 -4.42 4.93 3.69
N VAL A 97 -4.08 4.53 4.90
CA VAL A 97 -4.75 3.46 5.64
C VAL A 97 -5.15 3.97 7.01
N GLU A 98 -6.28 3.50 7.51
CA GLU A 98 -6.71 3.61 8.89
C GLU A 98 -5.88 2.64 9.75
N LEU A 99 -5.35 3.15 10.85
CA LEU A 99 -4.71 2.33 11.87
C LEU A 99 -5.78 1.71 12.76
N LEU A 100 -5.93 0.38 12.73
CA LEU A 100 -6.89 -0.32 13.58
C LEU A 100 -6.28 -0.65 14.94
N ARG A 101 -5.08 -1.23 14.95
CA ARG A 101 -4.33 -1.55 16.17
C ARG A 101 -2.86 -1.90 15.88
N LEU A 102 -2.01 -1.70 16.88
CA LEU A 102 -0.69 -2.31 16.95
C LEU A 102 -0.76 -3.60 17.79
N VAL A 103 -0.16 -4.67 17.28
CA VAL A 103 -0.07 -5.96 17.98
C VAL A 103 1.40 -6.31 18.18
N ALA A 104 1.81 -6.46 19.44
CA ALA A 104 3.11 -6.99 19.78
C ALA A 104 3.15 -8.48 19.45
N HIS A 105 4.04 -8.91 18.56
CA HIS A 105 4.24 -10.32 18.27
C HIS A 105 5.36 -10.88 19.15
N THR A 106 5.08 -11.95 19.89
CA THR A 106 5.99 -12.58 20.88
C THR A 106 7.29 -13.13 20.29
N SER A 107 7.47 -13.00 18.96
CA SER A 107 8.64 -13.37 18.20
C SER A 107 9.12 -12.19 17.35
N LEU A 108 9.79 -11.23 18.00
CA LEU A 108 10.66 -10.21 17.39
C LEU A 108 10.05 -9.51 16.17
N SER A 109 8.75 -9.18 16.13
CA SER A 109 8.21 -8.39 15.01
C SER A 109 7.00 -7.58 15.43
N GLY A 110 6.97 -6.31 15.03
CA GLY A 110 5.80 -5.46 15.17
C GLY A 110 4.77 -5.79 14.07
N VAL A 111 3.53 -6.06 14.46
CA VAL A 111 2.43 -6.28 13.52
C VAL A 111 1.44 -5.14 13.63
N VAL A 112 1.22 -4.43 12.53
CA VAL A 112 0.27 -3.33 12.44
C VAL A 112 -0.93 -3.82 11.63
N GLU A 113 -2.11 -3.84 12.24
CA GLU A 113 -3.37 -4.15 11.56
C GLU A 113 -4.04 -2.88 11.08
N LEU A 114 -4.42 -2.90 9.81
CA LEU A 114 -4.81 -1.71 9.07
C LEU A 114 -6.04 -2.01 8.21
N ARG A 115 -6.83 -0.98 7.97
CA ARG A 115 -7.84 -1.00 6.90
C ARG A 115 -7.51 0.11 5.93
N ARG A 116 -7.74 -0.08 4.63
CA ARG A 116 -7.58 1.06 3.72
C ARG A 116 -8.60 2.13 4.09
N ALA A 117 -8.17 3.38 4.23
CA ALA A 117 -9.08 4.44 4.62
C ALA A 117 -10.21 4.52 3.57
N ALA A 118 -11.45 4.33 4.01
CA ALA A 118 -12.61 4.61 3.19
C ALA A 118 -12.49 6.08 2.76
N ARG A 119 -12.60 6.32 1.43
CA ARG A 119 -12.45 7.63 0.77
C ARG A 119 -12.86 8.78 1.71
N HIS A 120 -11.90 9.48 2.32
CA HIS A 120 -12.03 10.85 2.86
C HIS A 120 -10.73 11.42 3.46
N LEU A 121 -9.56 10.97 2.99
CA LEU A 121 -8.30 11.64 3.34
C LEU A 121 -7.61 12.15 2.07
N LEU A 122 -7.82 13.46 1.89
CA LEU A 122 -7.40 14.38 0.82
C LEU A 122 -8.09 14.20 -0.54
#